data_AF-A0A067FNS5-F1
#
_entry.id   AF-A0A067FNS5-F1
#
_cell.length_a   1.000
_cell.length_b   1.000
_cell.length_c   1.000
_cell.angle_alpha   90.00
_cell.angle_beta   90.00
_cell.angle_gamma   90.00
#
_symmetry.space_group_name_H-M   'P 1'
#
loop_
_entity.id
_entity.type
_entity.pdbx_description
1 polymer ?
#
loop_
_entity_poly.entity_id
_entity_poly.type
_entity_poly.pdbx_seq_one_letter_code
_entity_poly.pdbx_strand_id
1 'polypeptide(L)'
;MSLIRRRKQNETSRPTRSDPSSIDKEDDNKKKIPAKDQNAEEIALKKLRKWSCIDSCCWLIGSICVTWWFLLFLYNAIPASFNQYVTEAITGPVPDPPGVKLKKEGLTVKHPVVFVPGIVTGGLELWEGHQCAEGLFRKRLWGGTFGEVYKRPLCWVEHMSLDNETGLDPSGIRVRPVSGLVAADYFAPGYFVWAVLIANLARIGYEEKTMYMAAYDWRISFQNTEVRDQTLSRIKSNIELMVATNGGNKAVIIPHSMGVLYFLHFMKWVEAPAPMGGGGGPDWCAKHIKTVMNIGGPFFGVPKAVGGLFSAEAKDIAVIRATAPGFLDNDIFRLQTLQHVMRMTRTWDSTMSMIPKGGDTIWGGLDWSPEEGYTPSKRKQRNNDTQVANEDDSEVVASQRKHVNFGRIISFGKDIAEAPSSQIDMIDFRVSLSVLPYSRKTSDFIMVTGIPFFFSLDK
;
A
#
# COMPACT_ATOMS: atom_id res chain seq x y z
N MET A 1 -5.65 -9.17 69.45
CA MET A 1 -7.10 -9.03 69.75
C MET A 1 -7.84 -9.65 68.57
N SER A 2 -8.73 -10.63 68.67
CA SER A 2 -9.89 -10.81 69.57
C SER A 2 -11.02 -9.81 69.23
N LEU A 3 -12.27 -10.17 68.89
CA LEU A 3 -12.95 -11.44 68.49
C LEU A 3 -14.44 -11.12 68.15
N ILE A 4 -15.31 -12.14 67.90
CA ILE A 4 -16.79 -12.12 68.21
C ILE A 4 -17.70 -11.25 67.27
N ARG A 5 -18.98 -11.51 66.89
CA ARG A 5 -20.04 -12.59 66.88
C ARG A 5 -21.19 -12.13 65.91
N ARG A 6 -22.26 -12.84 65.45
CA ARG A 6 -22.66 -14.29 65.32
C ARG A 6 -24.14 -14.45 64.81
N ARG A 7 -24.40 -15.14 63.67
CA ARG A 7 -25.69 -15.83 63.25
C ARG A 7 -26.92 -14.95 62.87
N LYS A 8 -28.04 -15.43 62.23
CA LYS A 8 -28.48 -16.76 61.67
C LYS A 8 -29.59 -16.62 60.56
N GLN A 9 -29.71 -17.63 59.69
CA GLN A 9 -30.88 -18.46 59.22
C GLN A 9 -32.35 -18.10 59.65
N ASN A 10 -33.48 -18.53 59.01
CA ASN A 10 -33.82 -19.63 58.04
C ASN A 10 -35.23 -19.38 57.38
N GLU A 11 -35.56 -19.70 56.09
CA GLU A 11 -36.13 -20.93 55.43
C GLU A 11 -37.67 -20.99 55.13
N THR A 12 -38.05 -21.37 53.88
CA THR A 12 -39.25 -22.14 53.36
C THR A 12 -40.72 -21.77 53.75
N SER A 13 -41.82 -22.12 53.05
CA SER A 13 -42.14 -23.14 51.99
C SER A 13 -43.39 -22.85 51.10
N ARG A 14 -43.65 -23.75 50.10
CA ARG A 14 -44.85 -23.96 49.21
C ARG A 14 -46.06 -24.61 49.96
N PRO A 15 -47.27 -24.95 49.41
CA PRO A 15 -47.82 -25.05 48.01
C PRO A 15 -49.12 -24.21 47.75
N THR A 16 -49.91 -24.21 46.65
CA THR A 16 -50.04 -24.91 45.32
C THR A 16 -51.17 -25.98 45.16
N ARG A 17 -51.91 -25.94 44.02
CA ARG A 17 -53.15 -26.70 43.58
C ARG A 17 -54.50 -26.12 44.11
N SER A 18 -55.65 -26.24 43.41
CA SER A 18 -56.04 -27.03 42.22
C SER A 18 -57.05 -26.33 41.25
N ASP A 19 -57.15 -26.87 40.04
CA ASP A 19 -58.18 -26.74 38.97
C ASP A 19 -59.60 -27.24 39.43
N PRO A 20 -60.71 -27.25 38.62
CA PRO A 20 -60.78 -27.18 37.14
C PRO A 20 -62.02 -26.56 36.39
N SER A 21 -61.81 -26.36 35.07
CA SER A 21 -62.69 -26.62 33.89
C SER A 21 -64.08 -25.97 33.65
N SER A 22 -64.29 -25.60 32.36
CA SER A 22 -65.51 -25.72 31.52
C SER A 22 -66.74 -24.79 31.76
N ILE A 23 -67.56 -24.39 30.76
CA ILE A 23 -67.39 -24.14 29.30
C ILE A 23 -68.61 -23.30 28.80
N ASP A 24 -68.42 -22.49 27.74
CA ASP A 24 -69.42 -21.89 26.82
C ASP A 24 -70.64 -21.02 27.25
N LYS A 25 -70.63 -19.79 26.69
CA LYS A 25 -71.68 -19.11 25.87
C LYS A 25 -72.69 -18.08 26.43
N GLU A 26 -72.64 -16.92 25.72
CA GLU A 26 -73.72 -16.03 25.25
C GLU A 26 -74.43 -15.03 26.19
N ASP A 27 -75.06 -14.03 25.55
CA ASP A 27 -75.44 -12.70 26.04
C ASP A 27 -76.46 -12.63 27.18
N ASP A 28 -76.40 -11.56 28.00
CA ASP A 28 -77.41 -10.47 27.96
C ASP A 28 -76.92 -9.18 28.70
N ASN A 29 -77.82 -8.20 28.83
CA ASN A 29 -77.58 -6.75 28.87
C ASN A 29 -77.86 -6.10 30.26
N LYS A 30 -77.42 -4.85 30.41
CA LYS A 30 -77.82 -3.79 31.40
C LYS A 30 -77.01 -3.61 32.70
N LYS A 31 -76.26 -2.50 32.70
CA LYS A 31 -76.21 -1.42 33.73
C LYS A 31 -76.04 -1.79 35.23
N LYS A 32 -74.88 -1.45 35.79
CA LYS A 32 -74.72 -0.35 36.78
C LYS A 32 -73.24 -0.04 37.10
N ILE A 33 -72.97 1.18 37.53
CA ILE A 33 -71.64 1.70 37.94
C ILE A 33 -71.68 1.94 39.47
N PRO A 34 -70.67 1.52 40.24
CA PRO A 34 -69.76 2.51 40.82
C PRO A 34 -68.27 2.13 40.71
N ALA A 35 -67.44 3.11 40.41
CA ALA A 35 -66.00 2.95 40.20
C ALA A 35 -65.22 2.65 41.50
N LYS A 36 -64.22 1.75 41.41
CA LYS A 36 -62.99 1.89 42.21
C LYS A 36 -61.71 1.35 41.56
N ASP A 37 -61.75 0.21 40.88
CA ASP A 37 -60.51 -0.49 40.47
C ASP A 37 -59.95 -0.18 39.07
N GLN A 38 -60.73 0.39 38.15
CA GLN A 38 -60.26 0.71 36.79
C GLN A 38 -59.00 1.60 36.77
N ASN A 39 -58.84 2.47 37.78
CA ASN A 39 -57.66 3.33 37.90
C ASN A 39 -56.39 2.53 38.27
N ALA A 40 -56.50 1.44 39.03
CA ALA A 40 -55.36 0.61 39.40
C ALA A 40 -54.83 -0.19 38.20
N GLU A 41 -55.74 -0.80 37.43
CA GLU A 41 -55.41 -1.58 36.25
C GLU A 41 -54.90 -0.70 35.09
N GLU A 42 -55.52 0.46 34.86
CA GLU A 42 -55.03 1.41 33.84
C GLU A 42 -53.65 1.98 34.21
N ILE A 43 -53.37 2.23 35.50
CA ILE A 43 -52.03 2.62 35.97
C ILE A 43 -51.03 1.47 35.80
N ALA A 44 -51.43 0.21 36.03
CA ALA A 44 -50.55 -0.96 35.82
C ALA A 44 -50.21 -1.16 34.33
N LEU A 45 -51.20 -1.10 33.44
CA LEU A 45 -51.01 -1.13 31.98
C LEU A 45 -50.19 0.07 31.48
N LYS A 46 -50.42 1.28 32.02
CA LYS A 46 -49.57 2.45 31.75
C LYS A 46 -48.15 2.32 32.31
N LYS A 47 -47.89 1.45 33.30
CA LYS A 47 -46.54 1.13 33.80
C LYS A 47 -45.83 0.11 32.92
N LEU A 48 -46.53 -0.95 32.50
CA LEU A 48 -46.02 -1.95 31.55
C LEU A 48 -45.70 -1.31 30.19
N ARG A 49 -46.58 -0.43 29.69
CA ARG A 49 -46.33 0.41 28.50
C ARG A 49 -45.37 1.59 28.76
N LYS A 50 -44.56 1.52 29.82
CA LYS A 50 -43.49 2.47 30.16
C LYS A 50 -42.13 1.82 30.41
N TRP A 51 -41.94 0.57 29.98
CA TRP A 51 -40.61 0.16 29.50
C TRP A 51 -40.30 1.03 28.29
N SER A 52 -39.44 2.03 28.48
CA SER A 52 -39.29 3.10 27.49
C SER A 52 -38.42 2.61 26.33
N CYS A 53 -38.58 3.25 25.16
CA CYS A 53 -37.66 3.04 24.05
C CYS A 53 -36.20 3.34 24.46
N ILE A 54 -36.00 4.22 25.46
CA ILE A 54 -34.69 4.54 26.03
C ILE A 54 -34.14 3.34 26.81
N ASP A 55 -34.94 2.68 27.66
CA ASP A 55 -34.50 1.48 28.41
C ASP A 55 -34.10 0.36 27.45
N SER A 56 -34.91 0.12 26.41
CA SER A 56 -34.65 -0.88 25.38
C SER A 56 -33.41 -0.54 24.54
N CYS A 57 -33.24 0.71 24.11
CA CYS A 57 -32.04 1.18 23.42
C CYS A 57 -30.80 1.10 24.30
N CYS A 58 -30.87 1.44 25.59
CA CYS A 58 -29.76 1.28 26.53
C CYS A 58 -29.39 -0.19 26.73
N TRP A 59 -30.37 -1.10 26.76
CA TRP A 59 -30.11 -2.55 26.80
C TRP A 59 -29.49 -3.07 25.50
N LEU A 60 -29.94 -2.57 24.34
CA LEU A 60 -29.39 -2.90 23.03
C LEU A 60 -27.95 -2.39 22.87
N ILE A 61 -27.70 -1.12 23.19
CA ILE A 61 -26.36 -0.50 23.19
C ILE A 61 -25.45 -1.23 24.18
N GLY A 62 -25.93 -1.52 25.40
CA GLY A 62 -25.20 -2.31 26.39
C GLY A 62 -24.84 -3.71 25.87
N SER A 63 -25.78 -4.39 25.21
CA SER A 63 -25.56 -5.71 24.59
C SER A 63 -24.58 -5.64 23.42
N ILE A 64 -24.68 -4.63 22.55
CA ILE A 64 -23.74 -4.40 21.45
C ILE A 64 -22.33 -4.11 22.01
N CYS A 65 -22.21 -3.27 23.03
CA CYS A 65 -20.94 -2.99 23.69
C CYS A 65 -20.34 -4.24 24.34
N VAL A 66 -21.12 -5.03 25.10
CA VAL A 66 -20.65 -6.28 25.72
C VAL A 66 -20.25 -7.29 24.66
N THR A 67 -21.03 -7.43 23.58
CA THR A 67 -20.70 -8.32 22.45
C THR A 67 -19.43 -7.84 21.73
N TRP A 68 -19.26 -6.54 21.53
CA TRP A 68 -18.05 -5.96 20.92
C TRP A 68 -16.81 -6.17 21.80
N TRP A 69 -16.90 -5.90 23.11
CA TRP A 69 -15.81 -6.17 24.06
C TRP A 69 -15.51 -7.67 24.19
N PHE A 70 -16.51 -8.54 24.09
CA PHE A 70 -16.33 -9.99 24.09
C PHE A 70 -15.69 -10.49 22.79
N LEU A 71 -16.10 -9.98 21.63
CA LEU A 71 -15.46 -10.27 20.34
C LEU A 71 -14.03 -9.73 20.28
N LEU A 72 -13.77 -8.54 20.85
CA LEU A 72 -12.43 -7.97 20.97
C LEU A 72 -11.57 -8.78 21.94
N PHE A 73 -12.12 -9.24 23.06
CA PHE A 73 -11.44 -10.14 23.98
C PHE A 73 -11.10 -11.47 23.30
N LEU A 74 -12.07 -12.10 22.61
CA LEU A 74 -11.83 -13.31 21.82
C LEU A 74 -10.75 -13.07 20.76
N TYR A 75 -10.79 -11.97 20.01
CA TYR A 75 -9.79 -11.63 19.00
C TYR A 75 -8.37 -11.50 19.59
N ASN A 76 -8.22 -10.98 20.82
CA ASN A 76 -6.93 -10.88 21.50
C ASN A 76 -6.54 -12.15 22.28
N ALA A 77 -7.49 -13.02 22.61
CA ALA A 77 -7.28 -14.31 23.26
C ALA A 77 -7.04 -15.47 22.26
N ILE A 78 -7.45 -15.28 21.00
CA ILE A 78 -7.13 -16.16 19.88
C ILE A 78 -5.60 -16.12 19.66
N PRO A 79 -4.88 -17.26 19.74
CA PRO A 79 -3.46 -17.30 19.41
C PRO A 79 -3.23 -16.91 17.96
N ALA A 80 -2.12 -16.22 17.66
CA ALA A 80 -1.76 -15.83 16.29
C ALA A 80 -1.67 -17.03 15.31
N SER A 81 -1.43 -18.23 15.82
CA SER A 81 -1.45 -19.49 15.07
C SER A 81 -2.85 -20.02 14.73
N PHE A 82 -3.94 -19.51 15.30
CA PHE A 82 -5.30 -20.01 15.02
C PHE A 82 -5.70 -19.83 13.55
N ASN A 83 -5.42 -18.65 12.96
CA ASN A 83 -5.63 -18.43 11.52
C ASN A 83 -4.79 -19.42 10.69
N GLN A 84 -3.58 -19.75 11.15
CA GLN A 84 -2.70 -20.70 10.48
C GLN A 84 -3.26 -22.13 10.56
N TYR A 85 -3.75 -22.57 11.73
CA TYR A 85 -4.43 -23.87 11.89
C TYR A 85 -5.72 -23.99 11.08
N VAL A 86 -6.54 -22.92 11.03
CA VAL A 86 -7.78 -22.91 10.23
C VAL A 86 -7.47 -22.94 8.74
N THR A 87 -6.44 -22.20 8.27
CA THR A 87 -5.98 -22.31 6.88
C THR A 87 -5.43 -23.70 6.59
N GLU A 88 -4.56 -24.24 7.43
CA GLU A 88 -3.96 -25.58 7.27
C GLU A 88 -5.01 -26.70 7.25
N ALA A 89 -6.08 -26.59 8.04
CA ALA A 89 -7.21 -27.52 8.02
C ALA A 89 -8.09 -27.42 6.75
N ILE A 90 -8.03 -26.30 6.01
CA ILE A 90 -8.84 -26.05 4.81
C ILE A 90 -8.03 -26.29 3.51
N THR A 91 -6.75 -25.92 3.49
CA THR A 91 -5.89 -25.99 2.29
C THR A 91 -4.80 -27.07 2.36
N GLY A 92 -4.72 -27.81 3.47
CA GLY A 92 -3.61 -28.73 3.74
C GLY A 92 -2.35 -28.02 4.28
N PRO A 93 -1.29 -28.79 4.59
CA PRO A 93 -0.07 -28.26 5.19
C PRO A 93 0.58 -27.19 4.31
N VAL A 94 0.80 -26.02 4.90
CA VAL A 94 1.39 -24.87 4.19
C VAL A 94 2.81 -25.24 3.74
N PRO A 95 3.14 -25.15 2.44
CA PRO A 95 4.46 -25.53 1.94
C PRO A 95 5.56 -24.69 2.60
N ASP A 96 6.70 -25.32 2.89
CA ASP A 96 7.85 -24.68 3.57
C ASP A 96 8.17 -23.31 2.94
N PRO A 97 8.20 -22.21 3.73
CA PRO A 97 8.71 -20.93 3.27
C PRO A 97 10.11 -21.10 2.67
N PRO A 98 10.48 -20.36 1.59
CA PRO A 98 11.72 -20.59 0.85
C PRO A 98 12.98 -20.75 1.72
N GLY A 99 13.15 -19.92 2.75
CA GLY A 99 14.27 -20.01 3.69
C GLY A 99 14.28 -21.28 4.57
N VAL A 100 13.12 -21.86 4.85
CA VAL A 100 13.02 -23.17 5.53
C VAL A 100 13.37 -24.30 4.58
N LYS A 101 12.90 -24.25 3.32
CA LYS A 101 13.27 -25.23 2.28
C LYS A 101 14.78 -25.23 2.01
N LEU A 102 15.37 -24.06 1.77
CA LEU A 102 16.81 -23.91 1.56
C LEU A 102 17.64 -24.37 2.78
N LYS A 103 17.12 -24.20 4.00
CA LYS A 103 17.77 -24.75 5.21
C LYS A 103 17.71 -26.28 5.25
N LYS A 104 16.60 -26.91 4.84
CA LYS A 104 16.47 -28.37 4.72
C LYS A 104 17.39 -28.93 3.62
N GLU A 105 17.64 -28.16 2.56
CA GLU A 105 18.63 -28.43 1.52
C GLU A 105 20.09 -28.17 1.96
N GLY A 106 20.31 -27.71 3.20
CA GLY A 106 21.65 -27.50 3.78
C GLY A 106 22.34 -26.19 3.40
N LEU A 107 21.65 -25.24 2.76
CA LEU A 107 22.25 -23.95 2.38
C LEU A 107 22.49 -23.06 3.60
N THR A 108 23.60 -22.31 3.53
CA THR A 108 24.06 -21.34 4.54
C THR A 108 24.48 -20.02 3.91
N VAL A 109 24.60 -18.97 4.73
CA VAL A 109 25.17 -17.67 4.35
C VAL A 109 26.59 -17.81 3.76
N LYS A 110 26.90 -17.03 2.72
CA LYS A 110 28.22 -17.02 2.06
C LYS A 110 28.64 -15.65 1.53
N HIS A 111 27.74 -14.97 0.83
CA HIS A 111 27.98 -13.63 0.29
C HIS A 111 27.19 -12.60 1.11
N PRO A 112 27.70 -11.38 1.36
CA PRO A 112 26.90 -10.33 1.97
C PRO A 112 25.83 -9.86 0.97
N VAL A 113 24.64 -9.51 1.46
CA VAL A 113 23.51 -9.06 0.64
C VAL A 113 23.27 -7.56 0.83
N VAL A 114 23.06 -6.85 -0.29
CA VAL A 114 22.74 -5.42 -0.31
C VAL A 114 21.39 -5.20 -0.98
N PHE A 115 20.40 -4.75 -0.22
CA PHE A 115 19.08 -4.36 -0.75
C PHE A 115 19.12 -2.91 -1.22
N VAL A 116 18.55 -2.63 -2.40
CA VAL A 116 18.43 -1.25 -2.91
C VAL A 116 16.95 -0.92 -3.16
N PRO A 117 16.33 -0.02 -2.37
CA PRO A 117 14.90 0.26 -2.45
C PRO A 117 14.51 0.93 -3.77
N GLY A 118 13.28 0.68 -4.20
CA GLY A 118 12.63 1.44 -5.27
C GLY A 118 12.02 2.74 -4.76
N ILE A 119 11.50 3.55 -5.69
CA ILE A 119 10.72 4.75 -5.37
C ILE A 119 9.63 4.43 -4.33
N VAL A 120 9.37 5.37 -3.42
CA VAL A 120 8.47 5.24 -2.26
C VAL A 120 8.72 4.08 -1.28
N THR A 121 9.53 3.06 -1.58
CA THR A 121 9.64 1.86 -0.73
C THR A 121 10.57 1.99 0.49
N GLY A 122 11.20 3.15 0.70
CA GLY A 122 12.01 3.46 1.88
C GLY A 122 11.37 4.58 2.71
N GLY A 123 11.35 4.42 4.04
CA GLY A 123 10.81 5.45 4.94
C GLY A 123 11.65 6.73 4.96
N LEU A 124 11.00 7.88 5.13
CA LEU A 124 11.65 9.19 5.28
C LEU A 124 11.24 9.84 6.61
N GLU A 125 12.21 10.38 7.36
CA GLU A 125 12.00 11.06 8.64
C GLU A 125 12.39 12.55 8.62
N LEU A 126 11.66 13.36 9.41
CA LEU A 126 11.89 14.79 9.52
C LEU A 126 13.03 15.12 10.49
N TRP A 127 13.96 15.98 10.09
CA TRP A 127 15.06 16.49 10.91
C TRP A 127 14.99 18.00 11.17
N GLU A 128 14.33 18.76 10.31
CA GLU A 128 14.05 20.19 10.45
C GLU A 128 12.80 20.53 9.63
N GLY A 129 11.96 21.43 10.12
CA GLY A 129 10.73 21.82 9.45
C GLY A 129 10.13 23.09 10.04
N HIS A 130 9.19 23.69 9.32
CA HIS A 130 8.52 24.92 9.72
C HIS A 130 7.54 24.69 10.88
N GLN A 131 6.97 25.77 11.44
CA GLN A 131 6.10 25.72 12.61
C GLN A 131 4.91 24.73 12.47
N CYS A 132 4.38 24.52 11.26
CA CYS A 132 3.32 23.54 11.03
C CYS A 132 3.75 22.08 11.31
N ALA A 133 5.05 21.78 11.33
CA ALA A 133 5.62 20.48 11.62
C ALA A 133 6.10 20.33 13.09
N GLU A 134 5.75 21.28 13.98
CA GLU A 134 6.08 21.20 15.40
C GLU A 134 5.58 19.87 16.02
N GLY A 135 6.48 19.23 16.79
CA GLY A 135 6.28 17.90 17.36
C GLY A 135 6.71 16.71 16.47
N LEU A 136 7.02 16.93 15.18
CA LEU A 136 7.33 15.86 14.23
C LEU A 136 8.84 15.53 14.08
N PHE A 137 9.72 16.11 14.90
CA PHE A 137 11.16 15.81 14.86
C PHE A 137 11.42 14.29 15.04
N ARG A 138 12.19 13.74 14.10
CA ARG A 138 12.49 12.30 13.92
C ARG A 138 11.24 11.40 13.91
N LYS A 139 10.12 11.91 13.39
CA LYS A 139 8.96 11.11 12.99
C LYS A 139 9.05 10.81 11.49
N ARG A 140 8.58 9.62 11.10
CA ARG A 140 8.46 9.24 9.69
C ARG A 140 7.34 10.04 9.02
N LEU A 141 7.68 10.95 8.11
CA LEU A 141 6.71 11.60 7.20
C LEU A 141 6.27 10.65 6.09
N TRP A 142 7.10 9.64 5.79
CA TRP A 142 6.83 8.60 4.82
C TRP A 142 7.18 7.23 5.42
N GLY A 143 6.30 6.25 5.26
CA GLY A 143 6.52 4.89 5.77
C GLY A 143 6.34 4.70 7.28
N GLY A 144 5.46 5.48 7.90
CA GLY A 144 5.11 5.39 9.33
C GLY A 144 3.60 5.26 9.55
N THR A 145 3.15 5.50 10.78
CA THR A 145 1.73 5.58 11.10
C THR A 145 1.08 6.75 10.37
N PHE A 146 0.32 6.45 9.31
CA PHE A 146 -0.35 7.42 8.42
C PHE A 146 -1.19 8.51 9.12
N GLY A 147 -1.59 8.29 10.39
CA GLY A 147 -2.38 9.21 11.20
C GLY A 147 -1.83 10.64 11.33
N GLU A 148 -0.52 10.88 11.23
CA GLU A 148 0.02 12.26 11.26
C GLU A 148 -0.19 13.00 9.92
N VAL A 149 -0.15 12.30 8.79
CA VAL A 149 -0.36 12.88 7.45
C VAL A 149 -1.78 13.45 7.33
N TYR A 150 -2.78 12.70 7.82
CA TYR A 150 -4.18 13.12 7.82
C TYR A 150 -4.47 14.35 8.68
N LYS A 151 -3.66 14.62 9.72
CA LYS A 151 -3.86 15.80 10.60
C LYS A 151 -3.41 17.11 9.97
N ARG A 152 -2.38 17.08 9.11
CA ARG A 152 -1.72 18.29 8.59
C ARG A 152 -1.35 18.13 7.10
N PRO A 153 -2.31 17.85 6.19
CA PRO A 153 -2.02 17.46 4.81
C PRO A 153 -1.21 18.50 4.02
N LEU A 154 -1.53 19.80 4.12
CA LEU A 154 -0.78 20.84 3.41
C LEU A 154 0.66 20.98 3.91
N CYS A 155 0.86 20.90 5.24
CA CYS A 155 2.20 20.89 5.84
C CYS A 155 3.02 19.68 5.41
N TRP A 156 2.38 18.49 5.32
CA TRP A 156 3.02 17.29 4.81
C TRP A 156 3.43 17.44 3.34
N VAL A 157 2.58 18.02 2.48
CA VAL A 157 2.90 18.30 1.07
C VAL A 157 4.09 19.26 0.96
N GLU A 158 4.12 20.32 1.77
CA GLU A 158 5.22 21.29 1.85
C GLU A 158 6.55 20.61 2.23
N HIS A 159 6.54 19.79 3.29
CA HIS A 159 7.76 19.12 3.79
C HIS A 159 8.22 17.94 2.92
N MET A 160 7.33 17.34 2.13
CA MET A 160 7.66 16.28 1.17
C MET A 160 8.03 16.81 -0.21
N SER A 161 7.78 18.09 -0.51
CA SER A 161 8.24 18.74 -1.73
C SER A 161 9.77 18.90 -1.74
N LEU A 162 10.32 19.06 -2.93
CA LEU A 162 11.67 19.54 -3.16
C LEU A 162 11.62 20.97 -3.72
N ASP A 163 12.73 21.69 -3.59
CA ASP A 163 12.91 22.96 -4.27
C ASP A 163 13.05 22.78 -5.79
N ASN A 164 12.43 23.67 -6.56
CA ASN A 164 12.30 23.53 -8.02
C ASN A 164 13.56 23.92 -8.81
N GLU A 165 14.48 24.67 -8.21
CA GLU A 165 15.71 25.13 -8.90
C GLU A 165 16.91 24.25 -8.55
N THR A 166 16.99 23.76 -7.30
CA THR A 166 18.10 22.94 -6.80
C THR A 166 17.84 21.43 -6.80
N GLY A 167 16.57 21.01 -6.76
CA GLY A 167 16.21 19.59 -6.60
C GLY A 167 16.61 19.01 -5.22
N LEU A 168 16.65 19.86 -4.19
CA LEU A 168 17.01 19.53 -2.79
C LEU A 168 15.84 19.84 -1.83
N ASP A 169 16.03 19.67 -0.51
CA ASP A 169 15.02 20.08 0.46
C ASP A 169 14.83 21.61 0.46
N PRO A 170 13.60 22.14 0.61
CA PRO A 170 13.37 23.59 0.74
C PRO A 170 14.02 24.22 1.97
N SER A 171 14.21 25.54 1.95
CA SER A 171 14.81 26.29 3.06
C SER A 171 14.04 26.11 4.38
N GLY A 172 14.76 25.83 5.47
CA GLY A 172 14.17 25.51 6.78
C GLY A 172 13.52 24.12 6.88
N ILE A 173 13.74 23.25 5.89
CA ILE A 173 13.24 21.87 5.86
C ILE A 173 14.42 20.91 5.65
N ARG A 174 14.46 19.82 6.41
CA ARG A 174 15.38 18.69 6.20
C ARG A 174 14.64 17.39 6.41
N VAL A 175 14.49 16.61 5.34
CA VAL A 175 13.93 15.24 5.38
C VAL A 175 15.02 14.26 4.96
N ARG A 176 15.16 13.13 5.69
CA ARG A 176 16.25 12.16 5.47
C ARG A 176 15.73 10.73 5.42
N PRO A 177 16.41 9.83 4.68
CA PRO A 177 16.03 8.43 4.64
C PRO A 177 16.25 7.77 6.00
N VAL A 178 15.29 6.94 6.42
CA VAL A 178 15.46 6.04 7.56
C VAL A 178 16.59 5.06 7.24
N SER A 179 17.49 4.81 8.20
CA SER A 179 18.69 4.01 8.01
C SER A 179 18.55 2.58 8.57
N GLY A 180 19.46 1.70 8.12
CA GLY A 180 19.54 0.31 8.59
C GLY A 180 18.42 -0.60 8.09
N LEU A 181 18.39 -1.84 8.56
CA LEU A 181 17.34 -2.80 8.17
C LEU A 181 15.94 -2.38 8.65
N VAL A 182 15.83 -1.51 9.65
CA VAL A 182 14.56 -0.92 10.12
C VAL A 182 13.89 -0.03 9.05
N ALA A 183 14.60 0.34 7.98
CA ALA A 183 14.02 0.97 6.79
C ALA A 183 13.24 -0.02 5.88
N ALA A 184 13.49 -1.33 6.02
CA ALA A 184 12.70 -2.40 5.39
C ALA A 184 11.39 -2.70 6.13
N ASP A 185 11.32 -2.35 7.42
CA ASP A 185 10.22 -2.71 8.29
C ASP A 185 8.97 -1.85 8.03
N TYR A 186 7.92 -2.55 7.58
CA TYR A 186 6.53 -2.11 7.48
C TYR A 186 6.34 -0.72 6.90
N PHE A 187 6.82 -0.52 5.67
CA PHE A 187 6.59 0.70 4.90
C PHE A 187 5.08 1.06 4.80
N ALA A 188 4.23 0.07 4.49
CA ALA A 188 2.77 0.22 4.52
C ALA A 188 2.09 -1.14 4.79
N PRO A 189 0.89 -1.17 5.40
CA PRO A 189 0.07 -2.38 5.46
C PRO A 189 -0.16 -2.94 4.06
N GLY A 190 0.19 -4.21 3.84
CA GLY A 190 0.08 -4.89 2.55
C GLY A 190 1.36 -4.90 1.69
N TYR A 191 2.37 -4.09 1.99
CA TYR A 191 3.59 -3.98 1.16
C TYR A 191 4.84 -4.55 1.85
N PHE A 192 5.04 -5.87 1.73
CA PHE A 192 5.97 -6.64 2.57
C PHE A 192 7.29 -7.08 1.90
N VAL A 193 7.63 -6.52 0.73
CA VAL A 193 8.71 -6.99 -0.18
C VAL A 193 10.02 -7.31 0.55
N TRP A 194 10.56 -6.35 1.33
CA TRP A 194 11.84 -6.52 1.99
C TRP A 194 11.77 -7.38 3.26
N ALA A 195 10.76 -7.18 4.10
CA ALA A 195 10.59 -7.93 5.35
C ALA A 195 10.45 -9.45 5.11
N VAL A 196 9.72 -9.87 4.07
CA VAL A 196 9.59 -11.29 3.70
C VAL A 196 10.93 -11.85 3.20
N LEU A 197 11.69 -11.10 2.42
CA LEU A 197 12.99 -11.53 1.91
C LEU A 197 14.02 -11.67 3.05
N ILE A 198 14.12 -10.68 3.92
CA ILE A 198 14.98 -10.67 5.11
C ILE A 198 14.64 -11.84 6.04
N ALA A 199 13.35 -12.06 6.32
CA ALA A 199 12.89 -13.16 7.18
C ALA A 199 13.20 -14.56 6.61
N ASN A 200 13.27 -14.70 5.28
CA ASN A 200 13.69 -15.95 4.64
C ASN A 200 15.21 -16.12 4.64
N LEU A 201 15.99 -15.07 4.37
CA LEU A 201 17.45 -15.10 4.44
C LEU A 201 17.94 -15.41 5.87
N ALA A 202 17.28 -14.88 6.90
CA ALA A 202 17.58 -15.18 8.30
C ALA A 202 17.49 -16.69 8.64
N ARG A 203 16.64 -17.47 7.94
CA ARG A 203 16.53 -18.92 8.19
C ARG A 203 17.80 -19.69 7.81
N ILE A 204 18.56 -19.21 6.83
CA ILE A 204 19.84 -19.78 6.37
C ILE A 204 21.07 -19.06 6.94
N GLY A 205 20.89 -18.26 8.00
CA GLY A 205 21.99 -17.67 8.78
C GLY A 205 22.44 -16.28 8.37
N TYR A 206 21.66 -15.54 7.59
CA TYR A 206 21.90 -14.09 7.43
C TYR A 206 21.47 -13.32 8.68
N GLU A 207 22.16 -12.21 8.94
CA GLU A 207 21.96 -11.31 10.08
C GLU A 207 22.33 -9.88 9.67
N GLU A 208 22.20 -8.89 10.56
CA GLU A 208 22.47 -7.48 10.22
C GLU A 208 23.91 -7.25 9.71
N LYS A 209 24.91 -7.95 10.24
CA LYS A 209 26.31 -7.82 9.76
C LYS A 209 26.55 -8.41 8.36
N THR A 210 25.60 -9.18 7.81
CA THR A 210 25.66 -9.75 6.45
C THR A 210 24.57 -9.21 5.52
N MET A 211 23.75 -8.25 5.97
CA MET A 211 22.65 -7.65 5.22
C MET A 211 22.63 -6.11 5.37
N TYR A 212 22.82 -5.39 4.27
CA TYR A 212 22.79 -3.92 4.24
C TYR A 212 21.59 -3.42 3.43
N MET A 213 20.82 -2.49 4.00
CA MET A 213 19.81 -1.72 3.27
C MET A 213 20.44 -0.40 2.81
N ALA A 214 20.67 -0.26 1.51
CA ALA A 214 21.18 0.95 0.87
C ALA A 214 20.07 2.01 0.74
N ALA A 215 19.56 2.48 1.88
CA ALA A 215 18.51 3.49 1.95
C ALA A 215 19.02 4.86 1.45
N TYR A 216 18.25 5.48 0.57
CA TYR A 216 18.48 6.79 -0.01
C TYR A 216 17.17 7.59 -0.04
N ASP A 217 17.27 8.92 -0.12
CA ASP A 217 16.08 9.75 -0.37
C ASP A 217 15.65 9.55 -1.83
N TRP A 218 14.58 8.80 -2.01
CA TRP A 218 14.07 8.44 -3.32
C TRP A 218 13.33 9.57 -4.03
N ARG A 219 13.28 10.80 -3.49
CA ARG A 219 12.68 11.97 -4.16
C ARG A 219 13.68 12.71 -5.07
N ILE A 220 14.91 12.90 -4.58
CA ILE A 220 15.97 13.68 -5.26
C ILE A 220 16.64 12.88 -6.39
N SER A 221 17.22 13.56 -7.37
CA SER A 221 18.02 12.88 -8.41
C SER A 221 19.23 12.14 -7.83
N PHE A 222 19.68 11.12 -8.55
CA PHE A 222 20.65 10.17 -8.04
C PHE A 222 22.00 10.82 -7.68
N GLN A 223 22.46 11.79 -8.48
CA GLN A 223 23.67 12.58 -8.18
C GLN A 223 23.46 13.48 -6.94
N ASN A 224 22.27 14.07 -6.75
CA ASN A 224 21.96 14.87 -5.57
C ASN A 224 21.95 14.05 -4.27
N THR A 225 21.75 12.72 -4.32
CA THR A 225 21.94 11.85 -3.14
C THR A 225 23.40 11.84 -2.65
N GLU A 226 24.37 12.07 -3.53
CA GLU A 226 25.77 12.23 -3.16
C GLU A 226 26.06 13.66 -2.69
N VAL A 227 25.59 14.68 -3.43
CA VAL A 227 25.83 16.09 -3.09
C VAL A 227 25.25 16.45 -1.71
N ARG A 228 24.06 15.96 -1.36
CA ARG A 228 23.39 16.30 -0.09
C ARG A 228 23.82 15.45 1.10
N ASP A 229 23.92 14.13 0.90
CA ASP A 229 24.02 13.15 1.98
C ASP A 229 25.22 12.19 1.86
N GLN A 230 26.06 12.35 0.82
CA GLN A 230 27.19 11.46 0.48
C GLN A 230 26.73 9.99 0.33
N THR A 231 25.52 9.76 -0.21
CA THR A 231 24.89 8.44 -0.20
C THR A 231 25.61 7.42 -1.08
N LEU A 232 26.14 7.81 -2.23
CA LEU A 232 26.87 6.92 -3.13
C LEU A 232 28.24 6.55 -2.51
N SER A 233 28.94 7.51 -1.92
CA SER A 233 30.15 7.26 -1.11
C SER A 233 29.87 6.33 0.06
N ARG A 234 28.75 6.52 0.77
CA ARG A 234 28.33 5.62 1.86
C ARG A 234 28.02 4.22 1.37
N ILE A 235 27.37 4.05 0.22
CA ILE A 235 27.11 2.73 -0.38
C ILE A 235 28.43 2.05 -0.78
N LYS A 236 29.36 2.78 -1.41
CA LYS A 236 30.72 2.30 -1.74
C LYS A 236 31.43 1.75 -0.49
N SER A 237 31.56 2.56 0.55
CA SER A 237 32.30 2.17 1.77
C SER A 237 31.64 1.04 2.54
N ASN A 238 30.30 0.95 2.56
CA ASN A 238 29.61 -0.19 3.17
C ASN A 238 29.85 -1.49 2.38
N ILE A 239 29.81 -1.45 1.04
CA ILE A 239 30.11 -2.62 0.20
C ILE A 239 31.58 -3.06 0.38
N GLU A 240 32.52 -2.11 0.40
CA GLU A 240 33.94 -2.40 0.66
C GLU A 240 34.14 -3.07 2.03
N LEU A 241 33.52 -2.52 3.09
CA LEU A 241 33.58 -3.07 4.43
C LEU A 241 32.95 -4.47 4.53
N MET A 242 31.76 -4.68 3.95
CA MET A 242 31.10 -5.99 3.95
C MET A 242 31.93 -7.06 3.22
N VAL A 243 32.52 -6.73 2.08
CA VAL A 243 33.38 -7.67 1.34
C VAL A 243 34.68 -7.96 2.10
N ALA A 244 35.30 -6.96 2.73
CA ALA A 244 36.52 -7.14 3.52
C ALA A 244 36.27 -8.01 4.77
N THR A 245 35.20 -7.73 5.51
CA THR A 245 34.85 -8.44 6.76
C THR A 245 34.26 -9.83 6.52
N ASN A 246 33.57 -10.06 5.40
CA ASN A 246 33.04 -11.37 5.02
C ASN A 246 34.06 -12.21 4.19
N GLY A 247 35.34 -12.15 4.56
CA GLY A 247 36.40 -13.00 4.02
C GLY A 247 36.69 -12.83 2.52
N GLY A 248 36.48 -11.63 1.96
CA GLY A 248 36.67 -11.35 0.54
C GLY A 248 35.52 -11.82 -0.37
N ASN A 249 34.44 -12.39 0.17
CA ASN A 249 33.28 -12.79 -0.63
C ASN A 249 32.53 -11.55 -1.12
N LYS A 250 32.60 -11.30 -2.43
CA LYS A 250 31.92 -10.20 -3.14
C LYS A 250 30.41 -10.15 -2.85
N ALA A 251 29.82 -8.96 -2.84
CA ALA A 251 28.43 -8.74 -2.43
C ALA A 251 27.40 -9.15 -3.49
N VAL A 252 26.27 -9.71 -3.07
CA VAL A 252 25.08 -9.92 -3.90
C VAL A 252 24.16 -8.71 -3.75
N ILE A 253 23.87 -8.02 -4.84
CA ILE A 253 23.01 -6.83 -4.81
C ILE A 253 21.60 -7.23 -5.25
N ILE A 254 20.58 -6.78 -4.51
CA ILE A 254 19.17 -7.03 -4.79
C ILE A 254 18.45 -5.67 -4.93
N PRO A 255 18.54 -5.02 -6.11
CA PRO A 255 17.82 -3.79 -6.38
C PRO A 255 16.40 -4.06 -6.90
N HIS A 256 15.44 -3.23 -6.48
CA HIS A 256 14.03 -3.36 -6.87
C HIS A 256 13.50 -2.08 -7.54
N SER A 257 12.74 -2.22 -8.64
CA SER A 257 12.10 -1.12 -9.36
C SER A 257 13.09 0.02 -9.67
N MET A 258 12.79 1.28 -9.33
CA MET A 258 13.70 2.43 -9.52
C MET A 258 15.09 2.23 -8.87
N GLY A 259 15.19 1.41 -7.82
CA GLY A 259 16.47 1.06 -7.18
C GLY A 259 17.46 0.36 -8.12
N VAL A 260 16.96 -0.23 -9.21
CA VAL A 260 17.78 -0.83 -10.28
C VAL A 260 18.41 0.26 -11.15
N LEU A 261 17.69 1.35 -11.43
CA LEU A 261 18.25 2.53 -12.11
C LEU A 261 19.24 3.27 -11.20
N TYR A 262 18.90 3.41 -9.92
CA TYR A 262 19.79 4.01 -8.91
C TYR A 262 21.09 3.20 -8.77
N PHE A 263 21.01 1.87 -8.69
CA PHE A 263 22.20 1.03 -8.60
C PHE A 263 23.00 0.97 -9.91
N LEU A 264 22.35 1.03 -11.08
CA LEU A 264 23.04 1.18 -12.37
C LEU A 264 23.81 2.51 -12.45
N HIS A 265 23.22 3.61 -11.97
CA HIS A 265 23.91 4.87 -11.82
C HIS A 265 25.08 4.77 -10.83
N PHE A 266 24.89 4.16 -9.65
CA PHE A 266 25.96 3.93 -8.68
C PHE A 266 27.14 3.14 -9.28
N MET A 267 26.89 2.06 -10.03
CA MET A 267 27.96 1.27 -10.68
C MET A 267 28.77 2.11 -11.68
N LYS A 268 28.15 3.07 -12.39
CA LYS A 268 28.87 3.98 -13.29
C LYS A 268 29.53 5.15 -12.59
N TRP A 269 28.92 5.65 -11.51
CA TRP A 269 29.52 6.68 -10.67
C TRP A 269 30.76 6.16 -9.93
N VAL A 270 30.71 4.96 -9.33
CA VAL A 270 31.79 4.44 -8.47
C VAL A 270 33.06 4.11 -9.25
N GLU A 271 32.95 3.66 -10.50
CA GLU A 271 34.08 3.37 -11.37
C GLU A 271 34.68 4.63 -12.03
N ALA A 272 33.90 5.72 -12.13
CA ALA A 272 34.35 6.96 -12.75
C ALA A 272 35.34 7.75 -11.86
N PRO A 273 36.29 8.49 -12.45
CA PRO A 273 37.27 9.27 -11.70
C PRO A 273 36.66 10.36 -10.81
N ALA A 274 37.26 10.58 -9.65
CA ALA A 274 36.99 11.75 -8.82
C ALA A 274 37.42 13.04 -9.55
N PRO A 275 36.78 14.20 -9.31
CA PRO A 275 35.71 14.43 -8.32
C PRO A 275 34.29 14.12 -8.80
N MET A 276 34.07 13.81 -10.08
CA MET A 276 32.72 13.58 -10.63
C MET A 276 32.16 12.20 -10.26
N GLY A 277 33.01 11.19 -10.17
CA GLY A 277 32.71 9.83 -9.73
C GLY A 277 33.36 9.47 -8.40
N GLY A 278 33.01 8.28 -7.90
CA GLY A 278 33.46 7.74 -6.61
C GLY A 278 34.90 7.26 -6.57
N GLY A 279 35.66 7.31 -7.67
CA GLY A 279 37.09 7.03 -7.69
C GLY A 279 37.47 5.61 -7.22
N GLY A 280 36.62 4.62 -7.47
CA GLY A 280 36.89 3.22 -7.17
C GLY A 280 37.82 2.52 -8.17
N GLY A 281 38.00 3.10 -9.37
CA GLY A 281 38.73 2.51 -10.49
C GLY A 281 37.85 1.59 -11.36
N PRO A 282 38.30 1.25 -12.58
CA PRO A 282 37.49 0.54 -13.58
C PRO A 282 37.12 -0.89 -13.17
N ASP A 283 37.88 -1.51 -12.27
CA ASP A 283 37.63 -2.86 -11.76
C ASP A 283 36.79 -2.87 -10.48
N TRP A 284 36.22 -1.74 -10.03
CA TRP A 284 35.56 -1.69 -8.71
C TRP A 284 34.36 -2.64 -8.63
N CYS A 285 33.44 -2.63 -9.61
CA CYS A 285 32.32 -3.58 -9.59
C CYS A 285 32.82 -5.00 -9.77
N ALA A 286 33.81 -5.23 -10.66
CA ALA A 286 34.42 -6.53 -10.88
C ALA A 286 35.06 -7.10 -9.59
N LYS A 287 35.63 -6.24 -8.73
CA LYS A 287 36.27 -6.60 -7.46
C LYS A 287 35.27 -6.82 -6.34
N HIS A 288 34.24 -5.98 -6.21
CA HIS A 288 33.36 -5.95 -5.03
C HIS A 288 31.96 -6.57 -5.22
N ILE A 289 31.46 -6.73 -6.46
CA ILE A 289 30.13 -7.27 -6.74
C ILE A 289 30.23 -8.72 -7.24
N LYS A 290 29.34 -9.60 -6.72
CA LYS A 290 29.21 -11.00 -7.16
C LYS A 290 28.19 -11.15 -8.29
N THR A 291 27.03 -10.51 -8.13
CA THR A 291 25.91 -10.49 -9.08
C THR A 291 24.88 -9.45 -8.65
N VAL A 292 24.00 -9.04 -9.58
CA VAL A 292 22.90 -8.10 -9.35
C VAL A 292 21.58 -8.80 -9.68
N MET A 293 20.81 -9.16 -8.64
CA MET A 293 19.50 -9.80 -8.75
C MET A 293 18.41 -8.73 -8.84
N ASN A 294 18.27 -8.16 -10.04
CA ASN A 294 17.24 -7.18 -10.39
C ASN A 294 15.81 -7.73 -10.18
N ILE A 295 14.98 -6.99 -9.43
CA ILE A 295 13.55 -7.23 -9.30
C ILE A 295 12.77 -6.08 -9.97
N GLY A 296 12.26 -6.30 -11.19
CA GLY A 296 11.33 -5.37 -11.86
C GLY A 296 11.92 -4.03 -12.29
N GLY A 297 13.21 -3.97 -12.62
CA GLY A 297 13.93 -2.75 -12.99
C GLY A 297 13.50 -2.11 -14.33
N PRO A 298 13.01 -0.85 -14.33
CA PRO A 298 12.48 -0.20 -15.52
C PRO A 298 13.58 0.48 -16.35
N PHE A 299 14.48 -0.30 -16.96
CA PHE A 299 15.66 0.22 -17.69
C PHE A 299 15.29 1.28 -18.75
N PHE A 300 14.29 0.97 -19.58
CA PHE A 300 13.76 1.88 -20.60
C PHE A 300 12.66 2.81 -20.08
N GLY A 301 12.41 2.86 -18.76
CA GLY A 301 11.27 3.56 -18.16
C GLY A 301 10.00 2.71 -18.05
N VAL A 302 8.88 3.33 -17.66
CA VAL A 302 7.54 2.71 -17.57
C VAL A 302 6.44 3.74 -17.88
N PRO A 303 5.37 3.37 -18.63
CA PRO A 303 4.23 4.26 -18.91
C PRO A 303 3.56 4.85 -17.66
N LYS A 304 3.49 4.10 -16.54
CA LYS A 304 2.92 4.61 -15.26
C LYS A 304 3.63 5.87 -14.75
N ALA A 305 4.93 6.06 -15.02
CA ALA A 305 5.66 7.25 -14.59
C ALA A 305 5.12 8.52 -15.27
N VAL A 306 4.71 8.42 -16.54
CA VAL A 306 4.18 9.54 -17.33
C VAL A 306 2.82 9.98 -16.78
N GLY A 307 1.90 9.04 -16.55
CA GLY A 307 0.63 9.33 -15.87
C GLY A 307 0.85 9.94 -14.48
N GLY A 308 1.75 9.35 -13.68
CA GLY A 308 2.12 9.88 -12.36
C GLY A 308 2.61 11.33 -12.36
N LEU A 309 3.30 11.78 -13.43
CA LEU A 309 3.74 13.17 -13.59
C LEU A 309 2.58 14.11 -13.94
N PHE A 310 1.68 13.71 -14.84
CA PHE A 310 0.58 14.55 -15.32
C PHE A 310 -0.59 14.63 -14.34
N SER A 311 -1.12 13.49 -13.88
CA SER A 311 -2.37 13.39 -13.12
C SER A 311 -2.18 13.05 -11.63
N ALA A 312 -0.94 12.79 -11.19
CA ALA A 312 -0.62 12.18 -9.89
C ALA A 312 -1.27 10.79 -9.68
N GLU A 313 -1.61 10.07 -10.76
CA GLU A 313 -2.23 8.75 -10.72
C GLU A 313 -1.24 7.64 -10.35
N ALA A 314 -0.91 7.59 -9.06
CA ALA A 314 -0.75 6.29 -8.43
C ALA A 314 -2.08 5.52 -8.59
N LYS A 315 -2.07 4.37 -9.28
CA LYS A 315 -3.21 3.41 -9.32
C LYS A 315 -3.79 3.15 -7.92
N ASP A 316 -2.92 3.23 -6.93
CA ASP A 316 -3.12 3.08 -5.51
C ASP A 316 -4.14 4.13 -4.96
N ILE A 317 -4.12 5.37 -5.46
CA ILE A 317 -5.15 6.40 -5.17
C ILE A 317 -6.47 6.10 -5.89
N ALA A 318 -6.42 5.59 -7.12
CA ALA A 318 -7.63 5.17 -7.84
C ALA A 318 -8.31 3.96 -7.17
N VAL A 319 -7.53 3.03 -6.60
CA VAL A 319 -8.03 1.92 -5.77
C VAL A 319 -8.66 2.45 -4.49
N ILE A 320 -8.03 3.37 -3.76
CA ILE A 320 -8.60 4.00 -2.56
C ILE A 320 -9.93 4.70 -2.88
N ARG A 321 -10.00 5.45 -4.00
CA ARG A 321 -11.23 6.08 -4.50
C ARG A 321 -12.33 5.06 -4.84
N ALA A 322 -11.97 3.85 -5.29
CA ALA A 322 -12.91 2.80 -5.65
C ALA A 322 -13.39 1.96 -4.45
N THR A 323 -12.54 1.69 -3.46
CA THR A 323 -12.92 0.88 -2.28
C THR A 323 -13.52 1.71 -1.15
N ALA A 324 -13.30 3.02 -1.12
CA ALA A 324 -13.83 3.91 -0.09
C ALA A 324 -14.27 5.28 -0.67
N PRO A 325 -15.35 5.35 -1.48
CA PRO A 325 -15.85 6.62 -2.03
C PRO A 325 -16.09 7.68 -0.94
N GLY A 326 -16.81 7.29 0.14
CA GLY A 326 -17.09 8.14 1.30
C GLY A 326 -15.86 8.62 2.10
N PHE A 327 -14.64 8.11 1.81
CA PHE A 327 -13.40 8.62 2.40
C PHE A 327 -12.92 9.91 1.71
N LEU A 328 -13.33 10.14 0.45
CA LEU A 328 -13.03 11.35 -0.31
C LEU A 328 -14.24 12.29 -0.45
N ASP A 329 -15.46 11.82 -0.18
CA ASP A 329 -16.67 12.67 -0.11
C ASP A 329 -16.68 13.61 1.11
N ASN A 330 -15.71 13.49 2.03
CA ASN A 330 -15.42 14.52 3.02
C ASN A 330 -14.56 15.63 2.36
N ASP A 331 -15.06 16.88 2.33
CA ASP A 331 -14.51 18.08 1.64
C ASP A 331 -13.00 18.37 1.79
N ILE A 332 -12.32 17.72 2.72
CA ILE A 332 -10.89 17.85 3.04
C ILE A 332 -9.99 17.51 1.83
N PHE A 333 -10.40 16.56 0.98
CA PHE A 333 -9.64 16.16 -0.22
C PHE A 333 -10.10 16.88 -1.50
N ARG A 334 -10.50 18.15 -1.36
CA ARG A 334 -10.84 19.08 -2.45
C ARG A 334 -9.81 19.08 -3.60
N LEU A 335 -10.26 19.48 -4.80
CA LEU A 335 -9.43 19.71 -5.99
C LEU A 335 -8.15 20.53 -5.71
N GLN A 336 -8.19 21.46 -4.76
CA GLN A 336 -7.04 22.25 -4.33
C GLN A 336 -5.95 21.38 -3.66
N THR A 337 -6.34 20.47 -2.76
CA THR A 337 -5.43 19.49 -2.13
C THR A 337 -4.78 18.59 -3.19
N LEU A 338 -5.54 18.15 -4.20
CA LEU A 338 -4.99 17.40 -5.34
C LEU A 338 -3.99 18.22 -6.15
N GLN A 339 -4.28 19.50 -6.46
CA GLN A 339 -3.32 20.40 -7.13
C GLN A 339 -2.03 20.58 -6.33
N HIS A 340 -2.09 20.65 -4.99
CA HIS A 340 -0.91 20.71 -4.14
C HIS A 340 -0.09 19.40 -4.20
N VAL A 341 -0.74 18.24 -4.12
CA VAL A 341 -0.08 16.93 -4.29
C VAL A 341 0.56 16.79 -5.68
N MET A 342 -0.13 17.20 -6.75
CA MET A 342 0.41 17.19 -8.12
C MET A 342 1.62 18.10 -8.29
N ARG A 343 1.68 19.24 -7.60
CA ARG A 343 2.88 20.10 -7.60
C ARG A 343 4.04 19.41 -6.89
N MET A 344 3.81 18.88 -5.69
CA MET A 344 4.82 18.13 -4.92
C MET A 344 5.38 16.92 -5.69
N THR A 345 4.53 16.06 -6.27
CA THR A 345 5.03 14.87 -7.00
C THR A 345 5.85 15.24 -8.24
N ARG A 346 5.60 16.39 -8.86
CA ARG A 346 6.42 16.94 -9.96
C ARG A 346 7.78 17.48 -9.51
N THR A 347 7.94 17.82 -8.22
CA THR A 347 9.26 18.18 -7.65
C THR A 347 10.18 16.97 -7.42
N TRP A 348 9.64 15.74 -7.41
CA TRP A 348 10.40 14.51 -7.18
C TRP A 348 11.21 14.11 -8.43
N ASP A 349 12.32 14.83 -8.64
CA ASP A 349 13.29 14.71 -9.74
C ASP A 349 13.70 13.25 -10.07
N SER A 350 13.79 12.37 -9.06
CA SER A 350 14.05 10.93 -9.28
C SER A 350 13.07 10.25 -10.25
N THR A 351 11.82 10.71 -10.31
CA THR A 351 10.76 10.15 -11.17
C THR A 351 11.11 10.24 -12.65
N MET A 352 11.88 11.27 -13.04
CA MET A 352 12.34 11.48 -14.42
C MET A 352 13.21 10.33 -14.92
N SER A 353 13.89 9.62 -14.00
CA SER A 353 14.67 8.41 -14.34
C SER A 353 13.81 7.28 -14.93
N MET A 354 12.50 7.25 -14.65
CA MET A 354 11.56 6.22 -15.09
C MET A 354 10.70 6.62 -16.30
N ILE A 355 10.92 7.79 -16.90
CA ILE A 355 10.23 8.18 -18.14
C ILE A 355 10.64 7.21 -19.29
N PRO A 356 9.70 6.81 -20.18
CA PRO A 356 9.97 6.02 -21.37
C PRO A 356 11.13 6.54 -22.24
N LYS A 357 12.02 5.63 -22.65
CA LYS A 357 13.23 5.87 -23.45
C LYS A 357 13.26 4.93 -24.65
N GLY A 358 13.86 5.38 -25.75
CA GLY A 358 13.95 4.64 -27.00
C GLY A 358 12.83 4.93 -28.01
N GLY A 359 11.85 5.76 -27.64
CA GLY A 359 10.76 6.20 -28.51
C GLY A 359 9.93 5.03 -29.06
N ASP A 360 9.35 5.24 -30.23
CA ASP A 360 8.49 4.31 -30.95
C ASP A 360 9.11 2.91 -31.07
N THR A 361 10.43 2.82 -31.31
CA THR A 361 11.19 1.57 -31.42
C THR A 361 11.06 0.65 -30.20
N ILE A 362 10.84 1.21 -29.00
CA ILE A 362 10.72 0.46 -27.74
C ILE A 362 9.29 0.47 -27.20
N TRP A 363 8.48 1.49 -27.49
CA TRP A 363 7.20 1.71 -26.83
C TRP A 363 5.97 1.69 -27.73
N GLY A 364 6.15 1.69 -29.06
CA GLY A 364 5.04 1.82 -30.00
C GLY A 364 4.75 3.25 -30.45
N GLY A 365 3.98 3.36 -31.53
CA GLY A 365 3.47 4.63 -32.07
C GLY A 365 2.00 4.85 -31.72
N LEU A 366 1.29 5.68 -32.49
CA LEU A 366 -0.15 5.90 -32.25
C LEU A 366 -1.04 4.67 -32.47
N ASP A 367 -0.62 3.69 -33.26
CA ASP A 367 -1.46 2.58 -33.71
C ASP A 367 -0.86 1.18 -33.50
N TRP A 368 0.27 1.07 -32.78
CA TRP A 368 0.86 -0.23 -32.43
C TRP A 368 1.64 -0.13 -31.11
N SER A 369 1.76 -1.25 -30.38
CA SER A 369 2.66 -1.38 -29.21
C SER A 369 3.35 -2.74 -29.16
N PRO A 370 4.46 -2.88 -28.40
CA PRO A 370 5.12 -4.18 -28.18
C PRO A 370 4.25 -5.24 -27.50
N GLU A 371 3.15 -4.84 -26.85
CA GLU A 371 2.21 -5.71 -26.14
C GLU A 371 1.07 -6.19 -27.06
N GLU A 372 0.94 -5.64 -28.27
CA GLU A 372 -0.10 -6.05 -29.22
C GLU A 372 0.15 -7.46 -29.76
N GLY A 373 -0.92 -8.24 -29.88
CA GLY A 373 -0.84 -9.68 -30.17
C GLY A 373 -0.43 -10.55 -28.98
N TYR A 374 -0.03 -9.99 -27.82
CA TYR A 374 0.26 -10.77 -26.62
C TYR A 374 -1.04 -11.31 -25.98
N THR A 375 -1.53 -12.43 -26.50
CA THR A 375 -2.56 -13.23 -25.82
C THR A 375 -1.96 -13.82 -24.54
N PRO A 376 -2.51 -13.54 -23.34
CA PRO A 376 -1.99 -14.14 -22.11
C PRO A 376 -2.15 -15.65 -22.17
N SER A 377 -1.03 -16.36 -22.32
CA SER A 377 -1.07 -17.82 -22.40
C SER A 377 -1.77 -18.40 -21.17
N LYS A 378 -2.89 -19.12 -21.39
CA LYS A 378 -3.53 -19.92 -20.34
C LYS A 378 -2.54 -21.01 -19.93
N ARG A 379 -1.73 -20.71 -18.92
CA ARG A 379 -0.69 -21.60 -18.39
C ARG A 379 -1.38 -22.89 -17.93
N LYS A 380 -1.28 -23.96 -18.74
CA LYS A 380 -1.99 -25.23 -18.49
C LYS A 380 -1.79 -25.65 -17.04
N GLN A 381 -2.88 -25.68 -16.28
CA GLN A 381 -2.92 -26.41 -15.02
C GLN A 381 -2.56 -27.85 -15.35
N ARG A 382 -1.40 -28.30 -14.87
CA ARG A 382 -0.89 -29.65 -15.13
C ARG A 382 -1.50 -30.61 -14.12
N ASN A 383 -2.82 -30.78 -14.22
CA ASN A 383 -3.53 -31.80 -13.45
C ASN A 383 -2.99 -33.16 -13.88
N ASN A 384 -2.58 -33.98 -12.93
CA ASN A 384 -1.88 -35.26 -13.16
C ASN A 384 -2.88 -36.42 -13.36
N ASP A 385 -3.96 -36.18 -14.11
CA ASP A 385 -4.97 -37.19 -14.44
C ASP A 385 -4.83 -37.62 -15.89
N THR A 386 -4.36 -38.85 -16.09
CA THR A 386 -4.24 -39.47 -17.41
C THR A 386 -5.59 -39.94 -17.93
N GLN A 387 -6.24 -39.14 -18.77
CA GLN A 387 -7.17 -39.64 -19.79
C GLN A 387 -6.81 -39.07 -21.16
N VAL A 388 -6.84 -39.95 -22.17
CA VAL A 388 -6.58 -39.60 -23.57
C VAL A 388 -7.92 -39.30 -24.23
N ALA A 389 -8.03 -38.11 -24.80
CA ALA A 389 -9.07 -37.76 -25.76
C ALA A 389 -8.38 -37.03 -26.93
N ASN A 390 -8.63 -37.52 -28.15
CA ASN A 390 -8.42 -36.76 -29.38
C ASN A 390 -9.68 -35.95 -29.67
N GLU A 391 -9.73 -35.30 -30.85
CA GLU A 391 -10.86 -34.53 -31.38
C GLU A 391 -11.07 -33.17 -30.65
N ASP A 392 -11.27 -32.05 -31.36
CA ASP A 392 -11.07 -31.84 -32.79
C ASP A 392 -10.70 -30.38 -33.13
N ASP A 393 -10.24 -30.14 -34.36
CA ASP A 393 -10.00 -28.79 -34.87
C ASP A 393 -11.32 -27.98 -34.87
N SER A 394 -11.43 -27.07 -33.90
CA SER A 394 -12.59 -26.20 -33.72
C SER A 394 -12.14 -24.74 -33.84
N GLU A 395 -12.76 -24.05 -34.79
CA GLU A 395 -12.29 -22.77 -35.33
C GLU A 395 -11.95 -21.72 -34.26
N VAL A 396 -10.90 -20.93 -34.50
CA VAL A 396 -10.64 -19.72 -33.73
C VAL A 396 -11.74 -18.70 -34.02
N VAL A 397 -12.86 -18.83 -33.32
CA VAL A 397 -13.90 -17.80 -33.21
C VAL A 397 -13.27 -16.62 -32.49
N ALA A 398 -12.60 -15.78 -33.27
CA ALA A 398 -11.98 -14.54 -32.85
C ALA A 398 -13.08 -13.58 -32.38
N SER A 399 -13.47 -13.72 -31.10
CA SER A 399 -14.48 -12.86 -30.48
C SER A 399 -14.08 -11.41 -30.72
N GLN A 400 -14.98 -10.62 -31.31
CA GLN A 400 -14.76 -9.23 -31.72
C GLN A 400 -14.69 -8.29 -30.51
N ARG A 401 -13.76 -8.56 -29.59
CA ARG A 401 -13.22 -7.58 -28.66
C ARG A 401 -12.60 -6.50 -29.54
N LYS A 402 -13.08 -5.24 -29.42
CA LYS A 402 -12.52 -4.09 -30.11
C LYS A 402 -10.99 -4.17 -30.07
N HIS A 403 -10.33 -3.94 -31.20
CA HIS A 403 -8.88 -3.81 -31.22
C HIS A 403 -8.51 -2.61 -30.34
N VAL A 404 -7.94 -2.89 -29.16
CA VAL A 404 -7.48 -1.86 -28.25
C VAL A 404 -6.09 -1.50 -28.73
N ASN A 405 -5.95 -0.34 -29.38
CA ASN A 405 -4.67 0.16 -29.84
C ASN A 405 -3.85 0.57 -28.60
N PHE A 406 -2.89 -0.27 -28.21
CA PHE A 406 -2.13 -0.13 -26.98
C PHE A 406 -0.94 0.82 -27.09
N GLY A 407 -0.61 1.31 -28.30
CA GLY A 407 0.55 2.17 -28.55
C GLY A 407 0.54 3.52 -27.82
N ARG A 408 -0.65 3.98 -27.41
CA ARG A 408 -0.84 5.32 -26.85
C ARG A 408 -0.50 5.35 -25.35
N ILE A 409 0.77 5.62 -25.05
CA ILE A 409 1.30 5.83 -23.68
C ILE A 409 0.46 6.83 -22.87
N ILE A 410 -0.09 7.85 -23.53
CA ILE A 410 -1.09 8.76 -22.98
C ILE A 410 -2.22 8.92 -24.01
N SER A 411 -3.46 9.05 -23.56
CA SER A 411 -4.56 9.63 -24.33
C SER A 411 -5.50 10.37 -23.38
N PHE A 412 -5.97 11.55 -23.79
CA PHE A 412 -6.88 12.37 -22.98
C PHE A 412 -8.30 12.25 -23.52
N GLY A 413 -9.20 11.67 -22.73
CA GLY A 413 -10.56 11.35 -23.15
C GLY A 413 -10.67 9.99 -23.83
N LYS A 414 -11.82 9.33 -23.63
CA LYS A 414 -12.07 7.96 -24.11
C LYS A 414 -12.12 7.89 -25.64
N ASP A 415 -12.73 8.89 -26.27
CA ASP A 415 -12.96 8.89 -27.72
C ASP A 415 -11.63 9.02 -28.49
N ILE A 416 -10.68 9.83 -27.98
CA ILE A 416 -9.31 9.93 -28.52
C ILE A 416 -8.51 8.64 -28.27
N ALA A 417 -8.77 7.92 -27.18
CA ALA A 417 -8.15 6.61 -26.93
C ALA A 417 -8.69 5.51 -27.88
N GLU A 418 -9.95 5.58 -28.32
CA GLU A 418 -10.56 4.60 -29.23
C GLU A 418 -10.51 4.98 -30.73
N ALA A 419 -10.22 6.24 -31.09
CA ALA A 419 -10.20 6.71 -32.48
C ALA A 419 -9.01 6.15 -33.32
N PRO A 420 -9.14 6.00 -34.65
CA PRO A 420 -7.99 5.80 -35.54
C PRO A 420 -7.06 7.02 -35.54
N SER A 421 -5.75 6.85 -35.70
CA SER A 421 -4.79 7.98 -35.76
C SER A 421 -5.11 9.01 -36.86
N SER A 422 -5.67 8.57 -37.98
CA SER A 422 -6.12 9.43 -39.09
C SER A 422 -7.27 10.38 -38.72
N GLN A 423 -7.82 10.28 -37.51
CA GLN A 423 -8.85 11.15 -36.95
C GLN A 423 -8.37 11.95 -35.73
N ILE A 424 -7.05 11.94 -35.42
CA ILE A 424 -6.47 12.62 -34.26
C ILE A 424 -5.62 13.80 -34.73
N ASP A 425 -6.09 15.02 -34.48
CA ASP A 425 -5.35 16.25 -34.74
C ASP A 425 -4.11 16.35 -33.82
N MET A 426 -2.93 16.07 -34.37
CA MET A 426 -1.66 16.21 -33.67
C MET A 426 -1.22 17.68 -33.60
N ILE A 427 -1.12 18.21 -32.38
CA ILE A 427 -0.48 19.51 -32.12
C ILE A 427 1.03 19.29 -31.92
N ASP A 428 1.83 19.62 -32.93
CA ASP A 428 3.31 19.58 -32.86
C ASP A 428 3.84 20.71 -31.97
N PHE A 429 3.99 20.43 -30.67
CA PHE A 429 4.57 21.34 -29.68
C PHE A 429 6.09 21.47 -29.87
N ARG A 430 6.51 22.19 -30.91
CA ARG A 430 7.91 22.59 -31.12
C ARG A 430 8.37 23.59 -30.06
N VAL A 431 8.82 23.06 -28.93
CA VAL A 431 9.51 23.83 -27.88
C VAL A 431 10.88 24.26 -28.42
N SER A 432 10.91 25.38 -29.13
CA SER A 432 12.14 26.08 -29.46
C SER A 432 12.84 26.50 -28.16
N LEU A 433 14.06 25.99 -27.92
CA LEU A 433 14.91 26.38 -26.79
C LEU A 433 15.55 27.76 -26.98
N SER A 434 14.75 28.74 -27.39
CA SER A 434 15.07 30.16 -27.32
C SER A 434 14.72 30.68 -25.93
N VAL A 435 15.75 31.06 -25.16
CA VAL A 435 15.58 31.63 -23.80
C VAL A 435 14.70 32.88 -23.88
N LEU A 436 13.52 32.84 -23.26
CA LEU A 436 12.58 33.96 -23.19
C LEU A 436 12.03 34.12 -21.75
N PRO A 437 11.75 35.35 -21.31
CA PRO A 437 11.50 35.65 -19.90
C PRO A 437 10.11 35.22 -19.41
N TYR A 438 10.03 34.98 -18.11
CA TYR A 438 8.85 34.57 -17.35
C TYR A 438 7.63 35.46 -17.61
N SER A 439 6.57 34.90 -18.20
CA SER A 439 5.28 35.55 -18.38
C SER A 439 4.15 34.62 -17.95
N ARG A 440 3.32 35.07 -17.00
CA ARG A 440 2.22 34.28 -16.45
C ARG A 440 1.01 34.32 -17.40
N LYS A 441 0.64 33.16 -17.94
CA LYS A 441 -0.75 32.87 -18.31
C LYS A 441 -1.19 31.54 -17.71
N THR A 442 -2.26 31.60 -16.92
CA THR A 442 -3.00 30.43 -16.46
C THR A 442 -3.84 29.89 -17.61
N SER A 443 -3.77 28.58 -17.84
CA SER A 443 -4.68 27.87 -18.74
C SER A 443 -5.61 27.01 -17.87
N ASP A 444 -6.88 27.39 -17.80
CA ASP A 444 -7.88 26.64 -17.05
C ASP A 444 -8.25 25.35 -17.78
N PHE A 445 -8.04 24.20 -17.13
CA PHE A 445 -8.50 22.90 -17.60
C PHE A 445 -9.56 22.35 -16.65
N ILE A 446 -10.82 22.42 -17.09
CA ILE A 446 -11.97 21.84 -16.40
C ILE A 446 -12.01 20.34 -16.71
N MET A 447 -11.72 19.50 -15.73
CA MET A 447 -11.78 18.04 -15.85
C MET A 447 -13.20 17.55 -15.57
N VAL A 448 -13.91 17.11 -16.62
CA VAL A 448 -15.27 16.54 -16.50
C VAL A 448 -15.18 15.08 -16.04
N THR A 449 -16.07 14.68 -15.13
CA THR A 449 -16.13 13.34 -14.53
C THR A 449 -17.09 12.42 -15.27
N GLY A 450 -16.82 11.09 -15.30
CA GLY A 450 -17.81 10.15 -15.82
C GLY A 450 -17.41 8.66 -15.91
N ILE A 451 -18.23 7.83 -15.26
CA ILE A 451 -18.56 6.41 -15.58
C ILE A 451 -17.48 5.32 -15.24
N PRO A 452 -17.87 4.20 -14.58
CA PRO A 452 -16.94 3.19 -14.07
C PRO A 452 -16.77 1.95 -14.97
N PHE A 453 -15.82 1.08 -14.62
CA PHE A 453 -15.72 -0.29 -15.13
C PHE A 453 -15.67 -1.31 -13.99
N PHE A 454 -16.50 -2.36 -14.09
CA PHE A 454 -16.47 -3.54 -13.23
C PHE A 454 -15.33 -4.49 -13.62
N PHE A 455 -14.85 -5.27 -12.65
CA PHE A 455 -14.17 -6.54 -12.89
C PHE A 455 -14.83 -7.64 -12.08
N SER A 456 -15.11 -8.78 -12.71
CA SER A 456 -15.48 -10.01 -11.99
C SER A 456 -14.25 -10.59 -11.30
N LEU A 457 -14.43 -11.08 -10.07
CA LEU A 457 -13.46 -11.90 -9.35
C LEU A 457 -14.02 -13.33 -9.28
N ASP A 458 -13.79 -14.09 -10.34
CA ASP A 458 -14.00 -15.54 -10.34
C ASP A 458 -12.79 -16.25 -9.69
N LYS A 459 -13.07 -17.41 -9.09
CA LYS A 459 -12.18 -18.13 -8.16
C LYS A 459 -11.29 -19.17 -8.84
#